data_AF-A0A537CDL8-F1
#
_entry.id   AF-A0A537CDL8-F1
#
_cell.length_a   1.000
_cell.length_b   1.000
_cell.length_c   1.000
_cell.angle_alpha   90.00
_cell.angle_beta   90.00
_cell.angle_gamma   90.00
#
_symmetry.space_group_name_H-M   'P 1'
#
loop_
_entity.id
_entity.type
_entity.pdbx_description
1 polymer ?
#
loop_
_entity_poly.entity_id
_entity_poly.type
_entity_poly.pdbx_seq_one_letter_code
_entity_poly.pdbx_strand_id
1 'polypeptide(L)'
;MGERVSIVGLRAEHAARRAGVMAWVQSVVIFLLLVGVAEDYDHNLYFQSWAGTHLVGLGFLLNGTLAAFYAGILMGLFLKMDLPNRVSKRIRSGEPVVPDSVLRFYDEIAVLTSEPGK
;
A
#
# COMPACT_ATOMS: atom_id res chain seq x y z
N MET A 1 16.18 19.25 -25.16
CA MET A 1 15.04 18.31 -25.29
C MET A 1 14.68 17.54 -24.02
N GLY A 2 15.55 17.43 -23.00
CA GLY A 2 15.25 16.69 -21.75
C GLY A 2 14.29 17.36 -20.74
N GLU A 3 14.13 18.69 -20.79
CA GLU A 3 13.35 19.43 -19.80
C GLU A 3 11.83 19.28 -19.98
N ARG A 4 11.34 19.14 -21.21
CA ARG A 4 9.89 18.96 -21.50
C ARG A 4 9.38 17.57 -21.12
N VAL A 5 10.24 16.55 -21.15
CA VAL A 5 9.90 15.18 -20.74
C VAL A 5 9.73 15.10 -19.22
N SER A 6 10.50 15.89 -18.46
CA SER A 6 10.40 16.00 -17.00
C SER A 6 9.07 16.59 -16.53
N ILE A 7 8.58 17.66 -17.17
CA ILE A 7 7.32 18.33 -16.78
C ILE A 7 6.10 17.43 -17.03
N VAL A 8 6.11 16.64 -18.12
CA VAL A 8 5.05 15.67 -18.42
C VAL A 8 5.08 14.49 -17.44
N GLY A 9 6.27 14.00 -17.08
CA GLY A 9 6.45 12.96 -16.07
C GLY A 9 5.93 13.37 -14.68
N LEU A 10 6.25 14.60 -14.23
CA LEU A 10 5.79 15.13 -12.95
C LEU A 10 4.26 15.33 -12.89
N ARG A 11 3.65 15.77 -14.00
CA ARG A 11 2.19 15.89 -14.11
C ARG A 11 1.49 14.53 -14.07
N ALA A 12 2.07 13.51 -14.73
CA ALA A 12 1.54 12.15 -14.71
C ALA A 12 1.60 11.55 -13.30
N GLU A 13 2.69 11.78 -12.57
CA GLU A 13 2.84 11.34 -11.18
C GLU A 13 1.83 12.02 -10.25
N HIS A 14 1.58 13.32 -10.44
CA HIS A 14 0.60 14.06 -9.64
C HIS A 14 -0.84 13.65 -9.97
N ALA A 15 -1.14 13.39 -11.25
CA ALA A 15 -2.44 12.86 -11.67
C ALA A 15 -2.68 11.47 -11.10
N ALA A 16 -1.67 10.60 -11.10
CA ALA A 16 -1.77 9.25 -10.52
C ALA A 16 -1.97 9.29 -9.00
N ARG A 17 -1.27 10.17 -8.28
CA ARG A 17 -1.49 10.36 -6.83
C ARG A 17 -2.89 10.89 -6.54
N ARG A 18 -3.39 11.85 -7.33
CA ARG A 18 -4.74 12.41 -7.16
C ARG A 18 -5.82 11.38 -7.45
N ALA A 19 -5.64 10.58 -8.50
CA ALA A 19 -6.52 9.46 -8.83
C ALA A 19 -6.51 8.40 -7.73
N GLY A 20 -5.33 8.08 -7.16
CA GLY A 20 -5.22 7.15 -6.04
C GLY A 20 -5.94 7.64 -4.77
N VAL A 21 -5.83 8.93 -4.45
CA VAL A 21 -6.56 9.54 -3.31
C VAL A 21 -8.07 9.54 -3.57
N MET A 22 -8.52 9.88 -4.78
CA MET A 22 -9.95 9.85 -5.12
C MET A 22 -10.51 8.43 -5.08
N ALA A 23 -9.77 7.44 -5.59
CA ALA A 23 -10.16 6.03 -5.51
C ALA A 23 -10.25 5.57 -4.06
N TRP A 24 -9.34 6.02 -3.19
CA TRP A 24 -9.39 5.71 -1.76
C TRP A 24 -10.63 6.31 -1.06
N VAL A 25 -10.91 7.59 -1.30
CA VAL A 25 -12.12 8.26 -0.78
C VAL A 25 -13.37 7.56 -1.30
N GLN A 26 -13.42 7.24 -2.59
CA GLN A 26 -14.54 6.53 -3.18
C GLN A 26 -14.74 5.15 -2.55
N SER A 27 -13.66 4.40 -2.29
CA SER A 27 -13.74 3.12 -1.60
C SER A 27 -14.29 3.25 -0.18
N VAL A 28 -13.92 4.30 0.57
CA VAL A 28 -14.48 4.55 1.90
C VAL A 28 -15.98 4.86 1.81
N VAL A 29 -16.40 5.67 0.84
CA VAL A 29 -17.82 5.97 0.62
C VAL A 29 -18.60 4.70 0.26
N ILE A 30 -18.07 3.86 -0.62
CA ILE A 30 -18.68 2.57 -0.97
C ILE A 30 -18.81 1.68 0.27
N PHE A 31 -17.78 1.63 1.12
CA PHE A 31 -17.83 0.86 2.36
C PHE A 31 -18.93 1.35 3.31
N LEU A 32 -19.05 2.67 3.53
CA LEU A 32 -20.11 3.23 4.38
C LEU A 32 -21.50 2.95 3.82
N LEU A 33 -21.67 3.02 2.49
CA LEU A 33 -22.92 2.65 1.83
C LEU A 33 -23.26 1.17 2.03
N LEU A 34 -22.27 0.27 1.96
CA LEU A 34 -22.49 -1.16 2.22
C LEU A 34 -22.92 -1.42 3.67
N VAL A 35 -22.37 -0.70 4.64
CA VAL A 35 -22.78 -0.78 6.04
C VAL A 35 -24.21 -0.29 6.21
N GLY A 36 -24.56 0.86 5.61
CA GLY A 36 -25.93 1.39 5.67
C GLY A 36 -26.94 0.45 5.01
N VAL A 37 -26.62 -0.12 3.85
CA VAL A 37 -27.46 -1.13 3.19
C VAL A 37 -27.65 -2.37 4.07
N ALA A 38 -26.62 -2.76 4.82
CA ALA A 38 -26.73 -3.89 5.74
C ALA A 38 -27.61 -3.60 6.94
N GLU A 39 -27.48 -2.41 7.51
CA GLU A 39 -28.34 -1.97 8.60
C GLU A 39 -29.81 -1.86 8.15
N ASP A 40 -30.05 -1.27 6.97
CA ASP A 40 -31.37 -1.19 6.35
C ASP A 40 -31.94 -2.58 6.04
N TYR A 41 -31.11 -3.52 5.59
CA TYR A 41 -31.53 -4.90 5.35
C TYR A 41 -32.01 -5.60 6.63
N ASP A 42 -31.30 -5.41 7.74
CA ASP A 42 -31.66 -6.03 9.03
C ASP A 42 -32.89 -5.37 9.69
N HIS A 43 -33.12 -4.08 9.44
CA HIS A 43 -34.21 -3.34 10.07
C HIS A 43 -35.48 -3.25 9.21
N ASN A 44 -35.40 -3.61 7.92
CA ASN A 44 -36.52 -3.52 6.99
C ASN A 44 -36.99 -4.89 6.47
N LEU A 45 -38.07 -5.41 7.07
CA LEU A 45 -38.73 -6.66 6.68
C LEU A 45 -39.18 -6.68 5.21
N TYR A 46 -39.57 -5.53 4.64
CA TYR A 46 -39.91 -5.44 3.22
C TYR A 46 -38.67 -5.68 2.35
N PHE A 47 -37.53 -5.09 2.73
CA PHE A 47 -36.31 -5.22 1.96
C PHE A 47 -35.73 -6.64 2.06
N GLN A 48 -35.80 -7.24 3.25
CA GLN A 48 -35.43 -8.63 3.49
C GLN A 48 -36.28 -9.62 2.67
N SER A 49 -37.60 -9.41 2.62
CA SER A 49 -38.52 -10.27 1.85
C SER A 49 -38.35 -10.09 0.33
N TRP A 50 -38.15 -8.85 -0.14
CA TRP A 50 -37.80 -8.56 -1.53
C TRP A 50 -36.51 -9.26 -1.94
N ALA A 51 -35.47 -9.17 -1.10
CA ALA A 51 -34.18 -9.79 -1.33
C ALA A 51 -34.27 -11.33 -1.30
N GLY A 52 -35.03 -11.90 -0.36
CA GLY A 52 -35.29 -13.34 -0.34
C GLY A 52 -35.98 -13.83 -1.62
N THR A 53 -36.80 -12.98 -2.24
CA THR A 53 -37.52 -13.31 -3.49
C THR A 53 -36.66 -13.16 -4.73
N HIS A 54 -35.83 -12.10 -4.82
CA HIS A 54 -35.09 -11.76 -6.04
C HIS A 54 -33.63 -12.21 -6.02
N LEU A 55 -32.99 -12.18 -4.85
CA LEU A 55 -31.59 -12.55 -4.66
C LEU A 55 -31.45 -13.98 -4.17
N VAL A 56 -32.56 -14.66 -3.84
CA VAL A 56 -32.62 -16.06 -3.43
C VAL A 56 -31.62 -16.33 -2.30
N GLY A 57 -30.51 -17.01 -2.62
CA GLY A 57 -29.45 -17.38 -1.68
C GLY A 57 -28.34 -16.35 -1.54
N LEU A 58 -28.39 -15.21 -2.24
CA LEU A 58 -27.42 -14.11 -2.11
C LEU A 58 -27.87 -13.04 -1.11
N GLY A 59 -29.07 -13.14 -0.54
CA GLY A 59 -29.56 -12.20 0.47
C GLY A 59 -28.66 -12.10 1.70
N PHE A 60 -27.93 -13.15 2.07
CA PHE A 60 -26.98 -13.13 3.20
C PHE A 60 -25.85 -12.11 3.01
N LEU A 61 -25.51 -11.75 1.77
CA LEU A 61 -24.50 -10.74 1.46
C LEU A 61 -24.95 -9.36 1.93
N LEU A 62 -26.25 -9.09 1.86
CA LEU A 62 -26.83 -7.83 2.32
C LEU A 62 -26.84 -7.73 3.85
N ASN A 63 -26.82 -8.84 4.60
CA ASN A 63 -26.69 -8.84 6.06
C ASN A 63 -25.24 -8.51 6.51
N GLY A 64 -24.60 -7.51 5.93
CA GLY A 64 -23.25 -7.08 6.32
C GLY A 64 -22.11 -8.03 5.94
N THR A 65 -22.38 -9.24 5.45
CA THR A 65 -21.32 -10.16 4.98
C THR A 65 -20.53 -9.55 3.82
N LEU A 66 -21.20 -8.86 2.90
CA LEU A 66 -20.55 -8.14 1.81
C LEU A 66 -19.73 -6.95 2.33
N ALA A 67 -20.24 -6.24 3.34
CA ALA A 67 -19.51 -5.13 3.97
C ALA A 67 -18.24 -5.63 4.66
N ALA A 68 -18.32 -6.73 5.43
CA ALA A 68 -17.18 -7.35 6.09
C ALA A 68 -16.13 -7.88 5.09
N PHE A 69 -16.59 -8.51 3.99
CA PHE A 69 -15.71 -8.95 2.92
C PHE A 69 -14.96 -7.77 2.28
N TYR A 70 -15.69 -6.68 1.99
CA TYR A 70 -15.10 -5.46 1.43
C TYR A 70 -14.12 -4.79 2.40
N ALA A 71 -14.43 -4.75 3.71
CA ALA A 71 -13.52 -4.29 4.75
C ALA A 71 -12.23 -5.12 4.79
N GLY A 72 -12.33 -6.44 4.64
CA GLY A 72 -11.18 -7.34 4.55
C GLY A 72 -10.26 -7.02 3.37
N ILE A 73 -10.84 -6.73 2.19
CA ILE A 73 -10.08 -6.29 1.01
C ILE A 73 -9.39 -4.96 1.29
N LEU A 74 -10.11 -3.99 1.88
CA LEU A 74 -9.54 -2.70 2.26
C LEU A 74 -8.35 -2.89 3.20
N MET A 75 -8.51 -3.69 4.25
CA MET A 75 -7.48 -3.98 5.24
C MET A 75 -6.25 -4.64 4.60
N GLY A 76 -6.47 -5.59 3.68
CA GLY A 76 -5.39 -6.24 2.92
C GLY A 76 -4.61 -5.26 2.04
N LEU A 77 -5.30 -4.32 1.38
CA LEU A 77 -4.68 -3.26 0.59
C LEU A 77 -3.90 -2.28 1.48
N PHE A 78 -4.44 -1.88 2.62
CA PHE A 78 -3.76 -1.02 3.60
C PHE A 78 -2.47 -1.66 4.13
N LEU A 79 -2.53 -2.91 4.56
CA LEU A 79 -1.35 -3.65 5.04
C LEU A 79 -0.29 -3.80 3.93
N LYS A 80 -0.70 -4.07 2.69
CA LYS A 80 0.20 -4.11 1.53
C LYS A 80 0.77 -2.75 1.13
N MET A 81 0.12 -1.65 1.51
CA MET A 81 0.56 -0.29 1.19
C MET A 81 1.48 0.29 2.26
N ASP A 82 1.41 -0.22 3.50
CA ASP A 82 2.36 0.09 4.59
C ASP A 82 3.66 -0.73 4.52
N LEU A 83 3.61 -1.98 4.05
CA LEU A 83 4.80 -2.85 3.96
C LEU A 83 5.92 -2.45 2.95
N PRO A 84 5.69 -1.77 1.81
CA PRO A 84 6.72 -1.61 0.79
C PRO A 84 7.68 -0.44 1.05
N ASN A 85 7.34 0.55 1.88
CA ASN A 85 8.19 1.75 2.05
C ASN A 85 9.10 1.75 3.27
N ARG A 86 8.79 0.99 4.34
CA ARG A 86 9.66 0.97 5.53
C ARG A 86 10.56 -0.25 5.65
N VAL A 87 10.17 -1.39 5.07
CA VAL A 87 10.95 -2.64 5.17
C VAL A 87 11.93 -2.80 3.99
N SER A 88 11.55 -2.38 2.78
CA SER A 88 12.42 -2.47 1.59
C SER A 88 13.74 -1.68 1.75
N LYS A 89 13.71 -0.53 2.43
CA LYS A 89 14.91 0.30 2.65
C LYS A 89 15.92 -0.34 3.62
N ARG A 90 15.49 -1.27 4.49
CA ARG A 90 16.38 -1.90 5.47
C ARG A 90 17.04 -3.17 4.93
N ILE A 91 16.42 -3.85 3.96
CA ILE A 91 16.94 -5.12 3.40
C ILE A 91 17.83 -4.89 2.17
N ARG A 92 17.67 -3.77 1.44
CA ARG A 92 18.57 -3.40 0.31
C ARG A 92 19.88 -2.72 0.75
N SER A 93 19.98 -2.29 2.01
CA SER A 93 21.21 -1.78 2.63
C SER A 93 22.09 -2.91 3.17
N GLY A 94 22.15 -4.02 2.44
CA GLY A 94 23.05 -5.15 2.71
C GLY A 94 24.48 -4.90 2.23
N GLU A 95 24.87 -3.65 1.97
CA GLU A 95 26.27 -3.28 1.94
C GLU A 95 26.62 -2.68 3.31
N PRO A 96 27.56 -3.28 4.06
CA PRO A 96 28.13 -2.58 5.21
C PRO A 96 28.75 -1.30 4.66
N VAL A 97 28.17 -0.15 5.02
CA VAL A 97 28.83 1.14 4.83
C VAL A 97 30.05 1.10 5.74
N VAL A 98 31.17 0.61 5.20
CA VAL A 98 32.49 0.71 5.82
C VAL A 98 32.82 2.20 5.80
N PRO A 99 32.87 2.87 6.96
CA PRO A 99 33.18 4.29 7.00
C PRO A 99 34.53 4.54 6.34
N ASP A 100 34.70 5.65 5.63
CA ASP A 100 35.97 6.01 4.97
C ASP A 100 37.16 6.01 5.94
N SER A 101 36.91 6.21 7.24
CA SER A 101 37.91 6.10 8.30
C SER A 101 38.48 4.68 8.43
N VAL A 102 37.69 3.64 8.18
CA VAL A 102 38.11 2.24 8.26
C VAL A 102 38.92 1.86 7.01
N LEU A 103 38.49 2.30 5.82
CA LEU A 103 39.26 2.12 4.58
C LEU A 103 40.62 2.84 4.66
N ARG A 104 40.65 4.06 5.19
CA ARG A 104 41.90 4.80 5.45
C ARG A 104 42.81 4.07 6.45
N PHE A 105 42.23 3.43 7.47
CA PHE A 105 43.01 2.67 8.46
C PHE A 105 43.68 1.43 7.84
N TYR A 106 43.00 0.74 6.94
CA TYR A 106 43.58 -0.41 6.22
C TYR A 106 44.66 0.00 5.23
N ASP A 107 44.48 1.14 4.55
CA ASP A 107 45.49 1.70 3.64
C ASP A 107 46.75 2.12 4.41
N GLU A 108 46.59 2.76 5.57
CA GLU A 108 47.69 3.17 6.45
C GLU A 108 48.45 1.97 7.02
N ILE A 109 47.74 0.89 7.42
CA ILE A 109 48.38 -0.35 7.85
C ILE A 109 49.11 -1.02 6.68
N ALA A 110 48.51 -1.11 5.49
CA ALA A 110 49.13 -1.76 4.33
C ALA A 110 50.43 -1.05 3.89
N VAL A 111 50.47 0.27 3.99
CA VAL A 111 51.68 1.07 3.75
C VAL A 111 52.74 0.76 4.81
N LEU A 112 52.37 0.62 6.08
CA LEU A 112 53.30 0.32 7.17
C LEU A 112 53.81 -1.14 7.17
N THR A 113 53.06 -2.10 6.63
CA THR A 113 53.54 -3.50 6.50
C THR A 113 54.31 -3.76 5.21
N SER A 114 54.36 -2.78 4.29
CA SER A 114 55.10 -2.86 3.03
C SER A 114 56.54 -2.36 3.14
N GLU A 115 57.17 -2.46 4.32
CA GLU A 115 58.62 -2.36 4.40
C GLU A 115 59.25 -3.51 3.59
N PRO A 116 60.08 -3.20 2.58
CA PRO A 116 60.71 -4.21 1.76
C PRO A 116 61.75 -4.93 2.61
N GLY A 117 61.50 -6.22 2.88
CA GLY A 117 62.52 -7.14 3.35
C GLY A 117 63.72 -7.08 2.41
N LYS A 118 64.80 -6.48 2.90
CA LYS A 118 66.17 -6.76 2.48
C LYS A 118 66.68 -7.95 3.26
#